data_AF-A0A267DE92-F1
#
_entry.id   AF-A0A267DE92-F1
#
_cell.length_a   1.000
_cell.length_b   1.000
_cell.length_c   1.000
_cell.angle_alpha   90.00
_cell.angle_beta   90.00
_cell.angle_gamma   90.00
#
_symmetry.space_group_name_H-M   'P 1'
#
loop_
_entity.id
_entity.type
_entity.pdbx_description
1 polymer ?
#
loop_
_entity_poly.entity_id
_entity_poly.type
_entity_poly.pdbx_seq_one_letter_code
_entity_poly.pdbx_strand_id
1 'polypeptide(L)'
;MQTWRLLLPLCLFCLPAINCQLRVERNKISSVFWEYHAWSRNTGRKLSSNDYQRELPVSETEASELMCSTLSQLPSDADLVAISGTSFHPALNRFCQLARIACVYTDSQVGRHMPTDWQYNAINFFPAPELRSRSIYEFVKWSEWTEFAVLYTGFHDLERMHTLLPFPNGHVMFRMINLDFPSLTFRLLTQLKLTTMHRFLLALPQTLVPKFLNLASAANLTSMAYNFLLVGGMNRTYFREHVASRLYSGVNFTSHQFDGVSFIDDPASQKIELTRTEAINRLLRDAYAEWNRSLGQTRLALTVRNSSSTSGDIRVLNNCHIGLGDNTSEFYLRLDSNIKRRVGVVTVGGSSVYNFSFCVNHMYTDTAPKVSCS
;
A
#
# COMPACT_ATOMS: atom_id res chain seq x y z
N MET A 1 29.20 32.52 29.62
CA MET A 1 27.85 32.28 29.09
C MET A 1 27.72 33.03 27.77
N GLN A 2 27.79 32.34 26.64
CA GLN A 2 27.61 32.92 25.31
C GLN A 2 26.45 32.20 24.62
N THR A 3 25.34 32.93 24.46
CA THR A 3 24.17 32.57 23.68
C THR A 3 24.45 32.83 22.20
N TRP A 4 24.36 31.79 21.37
CA TRP A 4 24.31 31.92 19.91
C TRP A 4 22.85 31.86 19.44
N ARG A 5 22.38 32.96 18.86
CA ARG A 5 21.11 33.05 18.11
C ARG A 5 21.40 32.63 16.66
N LEU A 6 20.82 31.52 16.21
CA LEU A 6 20.78 31.17 14.80
C LEU A 6 19.63 31.93 14.12
N LEU A 7 19.99 32.90 13.29
CA LEU A 7 19.09 33.55 12.33
C LEU A 7 18.80 32.55 11.20
N LEU A 8 17.62 31.94 11.21
CA LEU A 8 17.01 31.31 10.04
C LEU A 8 16.71 32.40 9.00
N PRO A 9 17.19 32.31 7.75
CA PRO A 9 16.62 33.12 6.69
C PRO A 9 15.23 32.56 6.37
N LEU A 10 14.22 33.25 6.90
CA LEU A 10 12.84 33.28 6.43
C LEU A 10 12.83 33.70 4.95
N CYS A 11 13.07 32.75 4.04
CA CYS A 11 12.66 32.89 2.65
C CYS A 11 11.26 32.29 2.52
N LEU A 12 10.28 33.14 2.83
CA LEU A 12 8.99 33.28 2.15
C LEU A 12 8.49 32.03 1.41
N PHE A 13 7.73 31.20 2.13
CA PHE A 13 6.58 30.52 1.55
C PHE A 13 5.55 31.59 1.13
N CYS A 14 5.81 32.27 0.01
CA CYS A 14 4.75 32.84 -0.79
C CYS A 14 4.15 31.68 -1.59
N LEU A 15 3.27 30.90 -0.95
CA LEU A 15 2.24 30.16 -1.65
C LEU A 15 1.34 31.24 -2.28
N PRO A 16 1.36 31.47 -3.60
CA PRO A 16 0.20 32.11 -4.19
C PRO A 16 -0.95 31.15 -3.93
N ALA A 17 -2.07 31.68 -3.47
CA ALA A 17 -3.36 31.03 -3.51
C ALA A 17 -3.68 30.71 -4.99
N ILE A 18 -3.05 29.67 -5.52
CA ILE A 18 -3.46 29.05 -6.75
C ILE A 18 -4.62 28.20 -6.31
N ASN A 19 -5.79 28.75 -6.63
CA ASN A 19 -7.03 28.06 -6.92
C ASN A 19 -6.78 26.96 -7.98
N CYS A 20 -5.88 26.03 -7.69
CA CYS A 20 -5.82 24.75 -8.33
C CYS A 20 -7.06 24.05 -7.78
N GLN A 21 -8.18 24.28 -8.48
CA GLN A 21 -9.07 23.21 -8.82
C GLN A 21 -8.22 21.94 -8.85
N LEU A 22 -8.51 21.04 -7.91
CA LEU A 22 -8.20 19.64 -7.99
C LEU A 22 -8.74 19.14 -9.33
N ARG A 23 -8.06 19.49 -10.42
CA ARG A 23 -8.06 18.75 -11.64
C ARG A 23 -7.24 17.54 -11.25
N VAL A 24 -7.96 16.62 -10.60
CA VAL A 24 -7.62 15.23 -10.49
C VAL A 24 -7.07 14.87 -11.86
N GLU A 25 -5.75 14.80 -11.98
CA GLU A 25 -5.15 14.17 -13.14
C GLU A 25 -5.74 12.76 -13.13
N ARG A 26 -6.70 12.54 -14.02
CA ARG A 26 -7.24 11.24 -14.42
C ARG A 26 -6.15 10.44 -15.15
N ASN A 27 -4.91 10.52 -14.70
CA ASN A 27 -3.81 9.75 -15.22
C ASN A 27 -3.77 8.45 -14.43
N LYS A 28 -4.53 7.48 -14.96
CA LYS A 28 -4.61 6.08 -14.53
C LYS A 28 -4.84 5.91 -13.03
N ILE A 29 -6.11 5.96 -12.61
CA ILE A 29 -6.52 5.19 -11.43
C ILE A 29 -6.09 3.76 -11.76
N SER A 30 -5.07 3.28 -11.07
CA SER A 30 -4.68 1.89 -11.07
C SER A 30 -5.91 1.04 -10.81
N SER A 31 -6.11 0.00 -11.62
CA SER A 31 -7.16 -1.00 -11.48
C SER A 31 -7.35 -1.38 -10.02
N VAL A 32 -8.52 -1.08 -9.46
CA VAL A 32 -8.88 -1.48 -8.10
C VAL A 32 -9.55 -2.83 -8.20
N PHE A 33 -8.93 -3.84 -7.60
CA PHE A 33 -9.50 -5.17 -7.55
C PHE A 33 -10.20 -5.37 -6.21
N TRP A 34 -11.33 -6.07 -6.23
CA TRP A 34 -12.14 -6.30 -5.04
C TRP A 34 -12.55 -7.77 -4.87
N GLU A 35 -12.87 -8.12 -3.63
CA GLU A 35 -13.36 -9.43 -3.22
C GLU A 35 -14.40 -9.25 -2.10
N TYR A 36 -15.47 -10.03 -2.12
CA TYR A 36 -16.40 -10.11 -1.00
C TYR A 36 -16.03 -11.27 -0.07
N HIS A 37 -16.30 -11.09 1.22
CA HIS A 37 -16.02 -12.08 2.25
C HIS A 37 -17.33 -12.51 2.88
N ALA A 38 -17.86 -13.62 2.39
CA ALA A 38 -19.11 -14.21 2.84
C ALA A 38 -18.94 -15.67 3.24
N TRP A 39 -19.75 -16.14 4.19
CA TRP A 39 -19.78 -17.53 4.64
C TRP A 39 -21.21 -18.05 4.67
N SER A 40 -21.39 -19.33 4.35
CA SER A 40 -22.70 -19.97 4.51
C SER A 40 -22.96 -20.23 5.99
N ARG A 41 -24.10 -19.76 6.50
CA ARG A 41 -24.57 -20.06 7.85
C ARG A 41 -24.75 -21.55 8.08
N ASN A 42 -25.27 -22.26 7.08
CA ASN A 42 -25.59 -23.67 7.20
C ASN A 42 -24.35 -24.57 7.23
N THR A 43 -23.35 -24.24 6.42
CA THR A 43 -22.15 -25.09 6.26
C THR A 43 -20.92 -24.55 6.96
N GLY A 44 -20.91 -23.29 7.37
CA GLY A 44 -19.73 -22.60 7.90
C GLY A 44 -18.60 -22.42 6.89
N ARG A 45 -18.82 -22.72 5.60
CA ARG A 45 -17.80 -22.61 4.55
C ARG A 45 -17.78 -21.20 3.96
N LYS A 46 -16.58 -20.71 3.62
CA LYS A 46 -16.41 -19.45 2.87
C LYS A 46 -17.09 -19.63 1.51
N LEU A 47 -18.01 -18.73 1.18
CA LEU A 47 -18.60 -18.63 -0.14
C LEU A 47 -17.58 -17.91 -1.02
N SER A 48 -16.92 -18.66 -1.88
CA SER A 48 -15.91 -18.11 -2.78
C SER A 48 -16.59 -17.36 -3.92
N SER A 49 -16.10 -16.16 -4.21
CA SER A 49 -16.13 -15.67 -5.57
C SER A 49 -15.40 -16.69 -6.43
N ASN A 50 -16.09 -17.36 -7.36
CA ASN A 50 -15.46 -18.32 -8.27
C ASN A 50 -14.54 -17.65 -9.30
N ASP A 51 -14.34 -16.34 -9.22
CA ASP A 51 -13.35 -15.60 -10.00
C ASP A 51 -12.36 -14.94 -9.07
N TYR A 52 -11.09 -14.98 -9.48
CA TYR A 52 -10.05 -14.06 -9.04
C TYR A 52 -10.63 -12.65 -8.86
N GLN A 53 -10.16 -11.96 -7.80
CA GLN A 53 -10.27 -10.51 -7.61
C GLN A 53 -10.79 -9.77 -8.86
N ARG A 54 -12.05 -9.28 -8.80
CA ARG A 54 -12.66 -8.60 -9.96
C ARG A 54 -12.18 -7.15 -10.01
N GLU A 55 -11.89 -6.64 -11.19
CA GLU A 55 -11.58 -5.22 -11.37
C GLU A 55 -12.86 -4.38 -11.22
N LEU A 56 -12.78 -3.28 -10.47
CA LEU A 56 -13.83 -2.29 -10.40
C LEU A 56 -13.72 -1.29 -11.55
N PRO A 57 -14.83 -1.01 -12.25
CA PRO A 57 -14.92 0.14 -13.12
C PRO A 57 -14.54 1.42 -12.39
N VAL A 58 -13.91 2.36 -13.10
CA VAL A 58 -13.55 3.69 -12.56
C VAL A 58 -14.80 4.50 -12.18
N SER A 59 -15.92 4.26 -12.87
CA SER A 59 -17.20 4.91 -12.57
C SER A 59 -17.81 4.35 -11.28
N GLU A 60 -18.11 5.22 -10.31
CA GLU A 60 -18.75 4.82 -9.06
C GLU A 60 -20.10 4.11 -9.30
N THR A 61 -20.86 4.58 -10.29
CA THR A 61 -22.17 4.00 -10.64
C THR A 61 -22.01 2.58 -11.17
N GLU A 62 -21.14 2.39 -12.18
CA GLU A 62 -20.89 1.07 -12.80
C GLU A 62 -20.26 0.10 -11.78
N ALA A 63 -19.34 0.58 -10.94
CA ALA A 63 -18.78 -0.21 -9.85
C ALA A 63 -19.85 -0.65 -8.84
N SER A 64 -20.76 0.25 -8.46
CA SER A 64 -21.86 -0.08 -7.55
C SER A 64 -22.82 -1.12 -8.16
N GLU A 65 -23.13 -0.99 -9.45
CA GLU A 65 -23.97 -1.96 -10.19
C GLU A 65 -23.29 -3.32 -10.31
N LEU A 66 -21.99 -3.35 -10.61
CA LEU A 66 -21.19 -4.58 -10.63
C LEU A 66 -21.17 -5.26 -9.26
N MET A 67 -20.95 -4.49 -8.19
CA MET A 67 -20.96 -5.02 -6.83
C MET A 67 -22.32 -5.61 -6.48
N CYS A 68 -23.40 -4.89 -6.78
CA CYS A 68 -24.75 -5.32 -6.43
C CYS A 68 -25.25 -6.51 -7.24
N SER A 69 -24.97 -6.55 -8.55
CA SER A 69 -25.21 -7.73 -9.38
C SER A 69 -24.42 -8.95 -8.90
N THR A 70 -23.19 -8.76 -8.41
CA THR A 70 -22.38 -9.84 -7.85
C THR A 70 -22.91 -10.33 -6.50
N LEU A 71 -23.21 -9.41 -5.58
CA LEU A 71 -23.62 -9.74 -4.22
C LEU A 71 -25.07 -10.24 -4.14
N SER A 72 -25.94 -9.87 -5.08
CA SER A 72 -27.30 -10.41 -5.17
C SER A 72 -27.36 -11.89 -5.59
N GLN A 73 -26.25 -12.45 -6.07
CA GLN A 73 -26.13 -13.88 -6.38
C GLN A 73 -25.79 -14.72 -5.13
N LEU A 74 -25.51 -14.10 -3.99
CA LEU A 74 -25.25 -14.82 -2.75
C LEU A 74 -26.52 -15.57 -2.30
N PRO A 75 -26.37 -16.82 -1.80
CA PRO A 75 -27.50 -17.57 -1.29
C PRO A 75 -28.10 -16.89 -0.06
N SER A 76 -29.37 -17.17 0.23
CA SER A 76 -30.10 -16.54 1.36
C SER A 76 -29.53 -16.89 2.74
N ASP A 77 -28.71 -17.93 2.84
CA ASP A 77 -27.99 -18.31 4.06
C ASP A 77 -26.59 -17.67 4.15
N ALA A 78 -26.20 -16.81 3.22
CA ALA A 78 -24.89 -16.14 3.24
C ALA A 78 -24.80 -15.02 4.28
N ASP A 79 -23.80 -15.10 5.14
CA ASP A 79 -23.36 -13.99 6.01
C ASP A 79 -22.26 -13.20 5.28
N LEU A 80 -22.62 -12.07 4.65
CA LEU A 80 -21.64 -11.11 4.12
C LEU A 80 -21.10 -10.25 5.27
N VAL A 81 -19.81 -10.38 5.57
CA VAL A 81 -19.20 -9.75 6.76
C VAL A 81 -18.15 -8.70 6.43
N ALA A 82 -17.53 -8.80 5.26
CA ALA A 82 -16.58 -7.80 4.80
C ALA A 82 -16.52 -7.74 3.28
N ILE A 83 -15.98 -6.64 2.78
CA ILE A 83 -15.50 -6.50 1.40
C ILE A 83 -14.06 -6.01 1.47
N SER A 84 -13.19 -6.55 0.64
CA SER A 84 -11.82 -6.06 0.51
C SER A 84 -11.52 -5.48 -0.86
N GLY A 85 -10.69 -4.45 -0.91
CA GLY A 85 -10.15 -3.86 -2.13
C GLY A 85 -8.63 -3.71 -2.09
N THR A 86 -7.97 -3.82 -3.25
CA THR A 86 -6.53 -3.52 -3.39
C THR A 86 -6.22 -2.03 -3.32
N SER A 87 -7.23 -1.16 -3.31
CA SER A 87 -7.06 0.27 -3.09
C SER A 87 -8.38 0.92 -2.70
N PHE A 88 -8.32 2.21 -2.41
CA PHE A 88 -9.47 3.05 -2.13
C PHE A 88 -10.35 3.22 -3.39
N HIS A 89 -11.62 2.88 -3.27
CA HIS A 89 -12.64 3.13 -4.30
C HIS A 89 -13.91 3.68 -3.64
N PRO A 90 -14.48 4.81 -4.12
CA PRO A 90 -15.69 5.40 -3.52
C PRO A 90 -16.87 4.43 -3.42
N ALA A 91 -17.14 3.66 -4.47
CA ALA A 91 -18.23 2.68 -4.47
C ALA A 91 -18.06 1.59 -3.39
N LEU A 92 -16.82 1.10 -3.16
CA LEU A 92 -16.54 0.11 -2.12
C LEU A 92 -16.83 0.69 -0.73
N ASN A 93 -16.29 1.88 -0.45
CA ASN A 93 -16.48 2.54 0.83
C ASN A 93 -17.97 2.80 1.09
N ARG A 94 -18.67 3.38 0.11
CA ARG A 94 -20.09 3.70 0.20
C ARG A 94 -20.95 2.46 0.43
N PHE A 95 -20.66 1.36 -0.27
CA PHE A 95 -21.35 0.10 -0.05
C PHE A 95 -21.15 -0.38 1.39
N CYS A 96 -19.90 -0.41 1.88
CA CYS A 96 -19.62 -0.92 3.23
C CYS A 96 -20.23 -0.05 4.33
N GLN A 97 -20.24 1.27 4.15
CA GLN A 97 -20.91 2.20 5.06
C GLN A 97 -22.42 1.96 5.10
N LEU A 98 -23.06 1.81 3.92
CA LEU A 98 -24.49 1.54 3.84
C LEU A 98 -24.85 0.17 4.40
N ALA A 99 -24.09 -0.87 4.06
CA ALA A 99 -24.27 -2.25 4.53
C ALA A 99 -23.81 -2.47 5.99
N ARG A 100 -23.11 -1.49 6.59
CA ARG A 100 -22.51 -1.57 7.93
C ARG A 100 -21.54 -2.74 8.12
N ILE A 101 -20.86 -3.16 7.06
CA ILE A 101 -19.84 -4.23 7.09
C ILE A 101 -18.43 -3.66 7.13
N ALA A 102 -17.46 -4.52 7.44
CA ALA A 102 -16.06 -4.14 7.40
C ALA A 102 -15.59 -3.89 5.95
N CYS A 103 -14.96 -2.74 5.71
CA CYS A 103 -14.29 -2.41 4.45
C CYS A 103 -12.78 -2.57 4.63
N VAL A 104 -12.15 -3.51 3.92
CA VAL A 104 -10.74 -3.84 4.15
C VAL A 104 -9.89 -3.44 2.95
N TYR A 105 -8.92 -2.56 3.15
CA TYR A 105 -8.00 -2.13 2.10
C TYR A 105 -6.65 -2.81 2.28
N THR A 106 -6.23 -3.62 1.31
CA THR A 106 -5.03 -4.48 1.42
C THR A 106 -3.80 -3.93 0.71
N ASP A 107 -4.01 -2.93 -0.13
CA ASP A 107 -2.96 -2.13 -0.75
C ASP A 107 -3.42 -0.67 -0.81
N SER A 108 -2.47 0.25 -0.78
CA SER A 108 -2.73 1.64 -1.11
C SER A 108 -1.98 1.88 -2.41
N GLN A 109 -2.70 1.89 -3.52
CA GLN A 109 -2.13 2.40 -4.75
C GLN A 109 -1.72 3.85 -4.49
N VAL A 110 -0.41 4.01 -4.35
CA VAL A 110 0.31 5.28 -4.31
C VAL A 110 -0.17 6.28 -3.26
N GLY A 111 0.28 6.13 -2.01
CA GLY A 111 0.50 7.28 -1.10
C GLY A 111 -0.73 8.06 -0.64
N ARG A 112 -1.95 7.61 -0.94
CA ARG A 112 -3.15 8.28 -0.44
C ARG A 112 -3.40 7.86 1.01
N HIS A 113 -3.47 8.83 1.90
CA HIS A 113 -4.04 8.63 3.23
C HIS A 113 -5.52 8.30 3.05
N MET A 114 -6.03 7.32 3.81
CA MET A 114 -7.46 7.04 3.84
C MET A 114 -8.18 8.32 4.32
N PRO A 115 -9.13 8.86 3.53
CA PRO A 115 -9.88 10.04 3.95
C PRO A 115 -10.51 9.81 5.33
N THR A 116 -10.49 10.81 6.20
CA THR A 116 -10.96 10.68 7.59
C THR A 116 -12.42 10.27 7.65
N ASP A 117 -13.23 10.74 6.72
CA ASP A 117 -14.65 10.39 6.52
C ASP A 117 -14.86 8.93 6.08
N TRP A 118 -13.82 8.25 5.61
CA TRP A 118 -13.88 6.83 5.21
C TRP A 118 -13.48 5.89 6.33
N GLN A 119 -12.99 6.40 7.47
CA GLN A 119 -12.47 5.57 8.55
C GLN A 119 -13.55 4.76 9.27
N TYR A 120 -14.82 5.16 9.14
CA TYR A 120 -15.93 4.45 9.76
C TYR A 120 -16.14 3.07 9.12
N ASN A 121 -15.96 1.99 9.90
CA ASN A 121 -15.97 0.58 9.48
C ASN A 121 -14.87 0.18 8.47
N ALA A 122 -13.87 1.04 8.24
CA ALA A 122 -12.75 0.72 7.37
C ALA A 122 -11.54 0.20 8.17
N ILE A 123 -10.88 -0.80 7.59
CA ILE A 123 -9.61 -1.36 8.04
C ILE A 123 -8.61 -1.10 6.93
N ASN A 124 -7.69 -0.17 7.17
CA ASN A 124 -6.54 0.00 6.30
C ASN A 124 -5.49 -1.05 6.66
N PHE A 125 -5.58 -2.23 6.05
CA PHE A 125 -4.63 -3.33 6.24
C PHE A 125 -3.43 -3.19 5.30
N PHE A 126 -2.84 -2.00 5.34
CA PHE A 126 -1.66 -1.63 4.59
C PHE A 126 -0.72 -0.82 5.51
N PRO A 127 0.61 -0.97 5.39
CA PRO A 127 1.55 -0.26 6.24
C PRO A 127 1.35 1.26 6.20
N ALA A 128 1.14 1.83 7.38
CA ALA A 128 0.95 3.26 7.52
C ALA A 128 2.17 4.05 6.97
N PRO A 129 1.97 5.26 6.41
CA PRO A 129 3.06 6.10 5.90
C PRO A 129 4.23 6.27 6.88
N GLU A 130 3.95 6.41 8.17
CA GLU A 130 4.92 6.55 9.25
C GLU A 130 5.78 5.30 9.39
N LEU A 131 5.15 4.12 9.41
CA LEU A 131 5.86 2.84 9.48
C LEU A 131 6.73 2.63 8.23
N ARG A 132 6.21 3.02 7.05
CA ARG A 132 6.96 2.91 5.80
C ARG A 132 8.18 3.82 5.78
N SER A 133 8.00 5.07 6.16
CA SER A 133 9.11 6.01 6.28
C SER A 133 10.13 5.54 7.31
N ARG A 134 9.66 4.98 8.43
CA ARG A 134 10.55 4.48 9.48
C ARG A 134 11.39 3.28 9.05
N SER A 135 10.85 2.31 8.31
CA SER A 135 11.66 1.17 7.87
C SER A 135 12.78 1.57 6.90
N ILE A 136 12.52 2.56 6.03
CA ILE A 136 13.54 3.11 5.12
C ILE A 136 14.64 3.77 5.94
N TYR A 137 14.27 4.55 6.96
CA TYR A 137 15.23 5.13 7.90
C TYR A 137 16.10 4.06 8.58
N GLU A 138 15.48 2.98 9.08
CA GLU A 138 16.22 1.88 9.71
C GLU A 138 17.14 1.17 8.70
N PHE A 139 16.73 0.98 7.44
CA PHE A 139 17.57 0.42 6.40
C PHE A 139 18.79 1.29 6.09
N VAL A 140 18.59 2.60 5.91
CA VAL A 140 19.66 3.57 5.64
C VAL A 140 20.66 3.58 6.80
N LYS A 141 20.16 3.53 8.04
CA LYS A 141 20.98 3.44 9.25
C LYS A 141 21.76 2.12 9.33
N TRP A 142 21.10 0.98 9.10
CA TRP A 142 21.73 -0.34 9.08
C TRP A 142 22.79 -0.47 7.99
N SER A 143 22.56 0.16 6.83
CA SER A 143 23.51 0.20 5.72
C SER A 143 24.64 1.22 5.92
N GLU A 144 24.64 1.96 7.02
CA GLU A 144 25.63 3.00 7.35
C GLU A 144 25.76 4.08 6.25
N TRP A 145 24.62 4.48 5.68
CA TRP A 145 24.58 5.53 4.67
C TRP A 145 24.67 6.92 5.32
N THR A 146 25.78 7.63 5.09
CA THR A 146 26.04 8.98 5.61
C THR A 146 25.89 10.08 4.54
N GLU A 147 26.02 9.75 3.26
CA GLU A 147 25.80 10.68 2.14
C GLU A 147 25.00 9.98 1.06
N PHE A 148 23.83 10.53 0.73
CA PHE A 148 22.97 9.98 -0.32
C PHE A 148 21.99 11.03 -0.87
N ALA A 149 21.49 10.77 -2.09
CA ALA A 149 20.44 11.57 -2.70
C ALA A 149 19.12 10.80 -2.75
N VAL A 150 18.02 11.48 -2.44
CA VAL A 150 16.65 11.00 -2.60
C VAL A 150 16.09 11.56 -3.91
N LEU A 151 15.84 10.68 -4.86
CA LEU A 151 15.28 10.99 -6.18
C LEU A 151 13.80 10.59 -6.20
N TYR A 152 12.90 11.55 -6.37
CA TYR A 152 11.46 11.32 -6.26
C TYR A 152 10.66 11.92 -7.41
N THR A 153 9.51 11.32 -7.74
CA THR A 153 8.68 11.75 -8.88
C THR A 153 7.53 12.69 -8.52
N GLY A 154 7.06 12.68 -7.28
CA GLY A 154 5.99 13.55 -6.80
C GLY A 154 6.04 13.84 -5.31
N PHE A 155 5.27 14.83 -4.85
CA PHE A 155 5.22 15.20 -3.43
C PHE A 155 4.72 14.05 -2.53
N HIS A 156 3.81 13.21 -3.03
CA HIS A 156 3.34 12.02 -2.30
C HIS A 156 4.45 10.99 -2.03
N ASP A 157 5.54 11.01 -2.80
CA ASP A 157 6.70 10.16 -2.54
C ASP A 157 7.49 10.69 -1.33
N LEU A 158 7.58 12.02 -1.16
CA LEU A 158 8.24 12.65 -0.01
C LEU A 158 7.53 12.35 1.31
N GLU A 159 6.19 12.29 1.32
CA GLU A 159 5.42 11.91 2.51
C GLU A 159 5.86 10.55 3.06
N ARG A 160 6.26 9.62 2.20
CA ARG A 160 6.76 8.29 2.60
C ARG A 160 8.19 8.29 3.12
N MET A 161 8.87 9.41 3.07
CA MET A 161 10.29 9.56 3.42
C MET A 161 10.52 10.71 4.40
N HIS A 162 9.46 11.23 5.03
CA HIS A 162 9.54 12.38 5.93
C HIS A 162 10.50 12.13 7.11
N THR A 163 10.67 10.88 7.55
CA THR A 163 11.64 10.51 8.61
C THR A 163 13.09 10.71 8.20
N LEU A 164 13.39 10.81 6.90
CA LEU A 164 14.73 11.11 6.38
C LEU A 164 15.03 12.61 6.32
N LEU A 165 14.03 13.49 6.46
CA LEU A 165 14.23 14.94 6.44
C LEU A 165 15.14 15.41 7.60
N PRO A 166 14.95 14.97 8.86
CA PRO A 166 15.83 15.31 9.96
C PRO A 166 16.98 14.30 10.14
N PHE A 167 17.48 13.67 9.08
CA PHE A 167 18.49 12.59 9.21
C PHE A 167 19.77 13.11 9.88
N PRO A 168 20.09 12.69 11.12
CA PRO A 168 21.15 13.32 11.91
C PRO A 168 22.55 12.79 11.57
N ASN A 169 22.64 11.65 10.89
CA ASN A 169 23.89 10.91 10.69
C ASN A 169 24.56 11.21 9.35
N GLY A 170 24.17 12.29 8.67
CA GLY A 170 24.63 12.49 7.31
C GLY A 170 24.01 13.64 6.53
N HIS A 171 24.51 13.83 5.31
CA HIS A 171 23.97 14.79 4.35
C HIS A 171 23.03 14.11 3.35
N VAL A 172 21.76 14.53 3.34
CA VAL A 172 20.74 14.00 2.45
C VAL A 172 20.32 15.06 1.44
N MET A 173 20.41 14.76 0.15
CA MET A 173 19.98 15.67 -0.91
C MET A 173 18.68 15.20 -1.55
N PHE A 174 17.61 15.99 -1.39
CA PHE A 174 16.32 15.71 -2.05
C PHE A 174 16.28 16.37 -3.42
N ARG A 175 15.96 15.59 -4.46
CA ARG A 175 15.82 16.08 -5.83
C ARG A 175 14.63 15.44 -6.52
N MET A 176 13.76 16.30 -7.05
CA MET A 176 12.68 15.84 -7.90
C MET A 176 13.24 15.45 -9.28
N ILE A 177 12.83 14.30 -9.77
CA ILE A 177 13.09 13.85 -11.14
C ILE A 177 11.80 13.90 -11.95
N ASN A 178 11.92 14.28 -13.22
CA ASN A 178 10.81 14.23 -14.15
C ASN A 178 11.22 13.39 -15.35
N LEU A 179 10.73 12.15 -15.38
CA LEU A 179 11.09 11.21 -16.43
C LEU A 179 10.39 11.55 -17.75
N ASP A 180 9.29 12.32 -17.75
CA ASP A 180 8.63 12.77 -18.97
C ASP A 180 9.41 13.88 -19.68
N PHE A 181 10.30 14.58 -18.95
CA PHE A 181 11.27 15.53 -19.48
C PHE A 181 12.71 15.01 -19.28
N PRO A 182 13.15 14.01 -20.06
CA PRO A 182 14.39 13.28 -19.82
C PRO A 182 15.65 14.15 -19.82
N SER A 183 15.65 15.27 -20.55
CA SER A 183 16.79 16.21 -20.60
C SER A 183 17.07 16.87 -19.23
N LEU A 184 16.03 17.19 -18.46
CA LEU A 184 16.17 17.77 -17.12
C LEU A 184 16.72 16.74 -16.14
N THR A 185 16.15 15.54 -16.14
CA THR A 185 16.62 14.44 -15.29
C THR A 185 18.05 14.05 -15.64
N PHE A 186 18.41 13.98 -16.93
CA PHE A 186 19.78 13.72 -17.36
C PHE A 186 20.77 14.77 -16.84
N ARG A 187 20.46 16.06 -16.97
CA ARG A 187 21.31 17.15 -16.45
C ARG A 187 21.53 17.02 -14.94
N LEU A 188 20.48 16.71 -14.20
CA LEU A 188 20.55 16.49 -12.75
C LEU A 188 21.46 15.29 -12.41
N LEU A 189 21.32 14.16 -13.11
CA LEU A 189 22.16 12.98 -12.87
C LEU A 189 23.63 13.26 -13.17
N THR A 190 23.92 14.02 -14.24
CA THR A 190 25.28 14.46 -14.54
C THR A 190 25.85 15.40 -13.47
N GLN A 191 25.03 16.28 -12.89
CA GLN A 191 25.44 17.12 -11.76
C GLN A 191 25.74 16.26 -10.52
N LEU A 192 24.89 15.29 -10.20
CA LEU A 192 25.09 14.38 -9.07
C LEU A 192 26.35 13.53 -9.23
N LYS A 193 26.68 13.11 -10.47
CA LYS A 193 27.93 12.39 -10.77
C LYS A 193 29.19 13.19 -10.39
N LEU A 194 29.12 14.53 -10.47
CA LEU A 194 30.25 15.41 -10.11
C LEU A 194 30.38 15.63 -8.60
N THR A 195 29.47 15.08 -7.80
CA THR A 195 29.52 15.12 -6.33
C THR A 195 30.13 13.84 -5.75
N THR A 196 30.26 13.76 -4.42
CA THR A 196 30.65 12.54 -3.69
C THR A 196 29.49 11.55 -3.51
N MET A 197 28.30 11.85 -4.05
CA MET A 197 27.11 11.03 -3.85
C MET A 197 27.12 9.80 -4.76
N HIS A 198 27.34 8.64 -4.15
CA HIS A 198 27.29 7.34 -4.83
C HIS A 198 26.06 6.51 -4.44
N ARG A 199 25.24 6.99 -3.51
CA ARG A 199 24.07 6.28 -2.98
C ARG A 199 22.81 7.06 -3.34
N PHE A 200 21.87 6.37 -3.97
CA PHE A 200 20.66 6.96 -4.49
C PHE A 200 19.45 6.17 -4.00
N LEU A 201 18.56 6.86 -3.31
CA LEU A 201 17.27 6.33 -2.94
C LEU A 201 16.25 6.78 -3.99
N LEU A 202 15.59 5.82 -4.61
CA LEU A 202 14.66 6.01 -5.72
C LEU A 202 13.23 5.85 -5.22
N ALA A 203 12.48 6.94 -5.17
CA ALA A 203 11.06 6.92 -4.86
C ALA A 203 10.26 7.21 -6.13
N LEU A 204 10.08 6.16 -6.93
CA LEU A 204 9.39 6.20 -8.20
C LEU A 204 8.66 4.87 -8.45
N PRO A 205 7.54 4.86 -9.19
CA PRO A 205 6.83 3.63 -9.56
C PRO A 205 7.75 2.63 -10.28
N GLN A 206 7.61 1.33 -9.99
CA GLN A 206 8.46 0.28 -10.61
C GLN A 206 8.47 0.33 -12.14
N THR A 207 7.36 0.77 -12.75
CA THR A 207 7.20 0.88 -14.21
C THR A 207 8.11 1.94 -14.84
N LEU A 208 8.59 2.90 -14.05
CA LEU A 208 9.48 3.98 -14.49
C LEU A 208 10.96 3.66 -14.26
N VAL A 209 11.28 2.60 -13.51
CA VAL A 209 12.68 2.18 -13.24
C VAL A 209 13.48 1.95 -14.53
N PRO A 210 12.97 1.25 -15.56
CA PRO A 210 13.74 1.06 -16.80
C PRO A 210 14.12 2.37 -17.49
N LYS A 211 13.21 3.36 -17.48
CA LYS A 211 13.44 4.68 -18.07
C LYS A 211 14.49 5.47 -17.28
N PHE A 212 14.43 5.38 -15.95
CA PHE A 212 15.44 5.97 -15.07
C PHE A 212 16.83 5.37 -15.32
N LEU A 213 16.96 4.03 -15.36
CA LEU A 213 18.25 3.36 -15.52
C LEU A 213 18.93 3.70 -16.86
N ASN A 214 18.16 3.85 -17.94
CA ASN A 214 18.69 4.32 -19.22
C ASN A 214 19.32 5.72 -19.10
N LEU A 215 18.70 6.64 -18.35
CA LEU A 215 19.24 7.99 -18.12
C LEU A 215 20.46 7.96 -17.20
N ALA A 216 20.43 7.13 -16.15
CA ALA A 216 21.57 6.93 -15.26
C ALA A 216 22.77 6.38 -16.03
N SER A 217 22.54 5.46 -16.97
CA SER A 217 23.57 5.00 -17.89
C SER A 217 24.15 6.09 -18.74
N ALA A 218 23.30 6.88 -19.40
CA ALA A 218 23.75 7.96 -20.25
C ALA A 218 24.57 8.98 -19.45
N ALA A 219 24.21 9.19 -18.19
CA ALA A 219 24.94 10.02 -17.24
C ALA A 219 26.21 9.35 -16.66
N ASN A 220 26.55 8.12 -17.07
CA ASN A 220 27.70 7.34 -16.61
C ASN A 220 27.68 7.03 -15.09
N LEU A 221 26.50 6.72 -14.55
CA LEU A 221 26.29 6.22 -13.18
C LEU A 221 26.20 4.67 -13.16
N THR A 222 27.23 3.99 -13.68
CA THR A 222 27.18 2.57 -14.04
C THR A 222 28.24 1.68 -13.37
N SER A 223 29.10 2.24 -12.52
CA SER A 223 30.16 1.50 -11.83
C SER A 223 29.71 0.87 -10.51
N MET A 224 30.54 -0.03 -9.97
CA MET A 224 30.38 -0.65 -8.64
C MET A 224 30.31 0.32 -7.46
N ALA A 225 30.70 1.58 -7.67
CA ALA A 225 30.57 2.60 -6.64
C ALA A 225 29.10 2.95 -6.37
N TYR A 226 28.23 2.83 -7.39
CA TYR A 226 26.87 3.32 -7.31
C TYR A 226 25.89 2.30 -6.73
N ASN A 227 25.10 2.76 -5.77
CA ASN A 227 24.08 1.98 -5.08
C ASN A 227 22.73 2.65 -5.27
N PHE A 228 21.78 1.91 -5.85
CA PHE A 228 20.38 2.33 -6.00
C PHE A 228 19.49 1.52 -5.06
N LEU A 229 18.75 2.21 -4.20
CA LEU A 229 17.70 1.64 -3.36
C LEU A 229 16.35 2.07 -3.88
N LEU A 230 15.56 1.16 -4.44
CA LEU A 230 14.17 1.42 -4.80
C LEU A 230 13.27 1.37 -3.55
N VAL A 231 12.55 2.47 -3.28
CA VAL A 231 11.48 2.53 -2.30
C VAL A 231 10.18 2.05 -2.93
N GLY A 232 9.94 0.75 -2.77
CA GLY A 232 8.86 0.04 -3.40
C GLY A 232 9.30 -1.37 -3.76
N GLY A 233 8.40 -2.33 -3.60
CA GLY A 233 8.65 -3.70 -4.02
C GLY A 233 8.84 -3.79 -5.53
N MET A 234 9.70 -4.71 -5.94
CA MET A 234 9.87 -5.06 -7.35
C MET A 234 9.63 -6.55 -7.50
N ASN A 235 8.64 -6.91 -8.31
CA ASN A 235 8.38 -8.31 -8.60
C ASN A 235 9.57 -8.93 -9.37
N ARG A 236 10.01 -10.13 -8.98
CA ARG A 236 11.15 -10.83 -9.60
C ARG A 236 10.98 -11.05 -11.10
N THR A 237 9.78 -11.37 -11.56
CA THR A 237 9.46 -11.52 -12.99
C THR A 237 9.63 -10.19 -13.72
N TYR A 238 9.04 -9.12 -13.18
CA TYR A 238 9.19 -7.77 -13.74
C TYR A 238 10.66 -7.33 -13.80
N PHE A 239 11.41 -7.59 -12.72
CA PHE A 239 12.84 -7.31 -12.68
C PHE A 239 13.59 -8.03 -13.81
N ARG A 240 13.39 -9.33 -13.97
CA ARG A 240 14.05 -10.14 -15.00
C ARG A 240 13.73 -9.64 -16.41
N GLU A 241 12.48 -9.31 -16.67
CA GLU A 241 12.01 -8.93 -18.01
C GLU A 241 12.38 -7.50 -18.40
N HIS A 242 12.38 -6.57 -17.42
CA HIS A 242 12.44 -5.14 -17.72
C HIS A 242 13.63 -4.39 -17.12
N VAL A 243 14.27 -4.91 -16.08
CA VAL A 243 15.29 -4.18 -15.30
C VAL A 243 16.66 -4.83 -15.39
N ALA A 244 16.73 -6.16 -15.30
CA ALA A 244 17.98 -6.92 -15.22
C ALA A 244 18.96 -6.59 -16.36
N SER A 245 18.49 -6.53 -17.60
CA SER A 245 19.32 -6.21 -18.78
C SER A 245 19.85 -4.77 -18.82
N ARG A 246 19.31 -3.89 -17.97
CA ARG A 246 19.69 -2.47 -17.85
C ARG A 246 20.54 -2.19 -16.62
N LEU A 247 20.78 -3.19 -15.78
CA LEU A 247 21.76 -3.08 -14.71
C LEU A 247 23.15 -3.34 -15.29
N TYR A 248 24.00 -2.32 -15.21
CA TYR A 248 25.37 -2.39 -15.67
C TYR A 248 26.23 -3.17 -14.67
N SER A 249 27.29 -3.80 -15.19
CA SER A 249 28.22 -4.62 -14.40
C SER A 249 28.62 -3.92 -13.10
N GLY A 250 28.17 -4.48 -11.98
CA GLY A 250 28.59 -4.09 -10.65
C GLY A 250 27.74 -3.05 -9.92
N VAL A 251 26.76 -2.41 -10.57
CA VAL A 251 25.82 -1.52 -9.87
C VAL A 251 25.02 -2.32 -8.85
N ASN A 252 25.00 -1.85 -7.59
CA ASN A 252 24.15 -2.45 -6.56
C ASN A 252 22.73 -1.91 -6.71
N PHE A 253 21.78 -2.79 -7.00
CA PHE A 253 20.36 -2.45 -7.04
C PHE A 253 19.60 -3.24 -5.98
N THR A 254 19.06 -2.53 -5.01
CA THR A 254 18.30 -3.11 -3.91
C THR A 254 16.87 -2.60 -3.96
N SER A 255 15.89 -3.46 -3.70
CA SER A 255 14.49 -3.06 -3.55
C SER A 255 14.05 -3.23 -2.09
N HIS A 256 13.34 -2.21 -1.59
CA HIS A 256 12.72 -2.23 -0.28
C HIS A 256 11.22 -2.53 -0.45
N GLN A 257 10.78 -3.68 0.02
CA GLN A 257 9.41 -4.16 -0.12
C GLN A 257 8.70 -4.24 1.23
N PHE A 258 7.46 -3.77 1.27
CA PHE A 258 6.55 -4.07 2.37
C PHE A 258 5.51 -5.06 1.85
N ASP A 259 5.58 -6.29 2.28
CA ASP A 259 4.71 -7.37 1.80
C ASP A 259 4.34 -8.37 2.90
N GLY A 260 5.19 -8.49 3.91
CA GLY A 260 5.02 -9.45 4.97
C GLY A 260 4.14 -9.01 6.14
N VAL A 261 3.47 -10.00 6.70
CA VAL A 261 2.82 -9.95 8.01
C VAL A 261 3.29 -11.18 8.77
N SER A 262 3.76 -10.97 10.00
CA SER A 262 4.07 -12.04 10.95
C SER A 262 3.06 -12.02 12.09
N PHE A 263 2.55 -13.18 12.47
CA PHE A 263 1.68 -13.27 13.64
C PHE A 263 2.49 -13.50 14.92
N ILE A 264 2.10 -12.81 15.99
CA ILE A 264 2.74 -12.86 17.31
C ILE A 264 2.55 -14.24 17.95
N ASP A 265 1.42 -14.88 17.68
CA ASP A 265 1.04 -16.19 18.24
C ASP A 265 1.60 -17.39 17.45
N ASP A 266 2.25 -17.17 16.30
CA ASP A 266 2.91 -18.25 15.58
C ASP A 266 4.24 -18.62 16.29
N PRO A 267 4.54 -19.93 16.50
CA PRO A 267 5.73 -20.36 17.23
C PRO A 267 7.02 -19.76 16.66
N ALA A 268 8.00 -19.43 17.51
CA ALA A 268 9.25 -18.81 17.06
C ALA A 268 10.01 -19.65 16.01
N SER A 269 9.89 -20.99 16.05
CA SER A 269 10.45 -21.92 15.07
C SER A 269 9.64 -22.03 13.77
N GLN A 270 8.44 -21.45 13.72
CA GLN A 270 7.49 -21.47 12.60
C GLN A 270 7.00 -20.06 12.25
N LYS A 271 7.79 -19.00 12.49
CA LYS A 271 7.45 -17.66 12.01
C LYS A 271 7.43 -17.67 10.48
N ILE A 272 6.26 -18.00 9.92
CA ILE A 272 5.99 -17.95 8.50
C ILE A 272 5.60 -16.52 8.21
N GLU A 273 6.40 -15.83 7.41
CA GLU A 273 6.01 -14.55 6.86
C GLU A 273 4.89 -14.79 5.84
N LEU A 274 3.70 -14.30 6.15
CA LEU A 274 2.54 -14.39 5.29
C LEU A 274 2.51 -13.17 4.38
N THR A 275 2.03 -13.34 3.15
CA THR A 275 1.64 -12.17 2.36
C THR A 275 0.47 -11.46 3.05
N ARG A 276 0.35 -10.14 2.88
CA ARG A 276 -0.80 -9.37 3.42
C ARG A 276 -2.16 -10.00 3.09
N THR A 277 -2.32 -10.51 1.87
CA THR A 277 -3.56 -11.16 1.40
C THR A 277 -3.84 -12.47 2.12
N GLU A 278 -2.83 -13.30 2.38
CA GLU A 278 -3.00 -14.53 3.17
C GLU A 278 -3.31 -14.20 4.63
N ALA A 279 -2.59 -13.24 5.20
CA ALA A 279 -2.78 -12.79 6.57
C ALA A 279 -4.19 -12.28 6.81
N ILE A 280 -4.69 -11.38 5.95
CA ILE A 280 -6.04 -10.83 6.12
C ILE A 280 -7.13 -11.87 5.94
N ASN A 281 -6.97 -12.82 5.00
CA ASN A 281 -7.90 -13.94 4.84
C ASN A 281 -7.93 -14.86 6.06
N ARG A 282 -6.78 -15.10 6.72
CA ARG A 282 -6.72 -15.85 7.98
C ARG A 282 -7.40 -15.07 9.12
N LEU A 283 -7.16 -13.77 9.23
CA LEU A 283 -7.75 -12.90 10.26
C LEU A 283 -9.28 -12.78 10.13
N LEU A 284 -9.79 -12.64 8.89
CA LEU A 284 -11.22 -12.61 8.59
C LEU A 284 -11.91 -13.92 8.97
N ARG A 285 -11.32 -15.06 8.58
CA ARG A 285 -11.84 -16.39 8.94
C ARG A 285 -11.89 -16.61 10.44
N ASP A 286 -10.84 -16.20 11.16
CA ASP A 286 -10.78 -16.38 12.62
C ASP A 286 -11.78 -15.47 13.33
N ALA A 287 -11.90 -14.21 12.89
CA ALA A 287 -12.91 -13.27 13.39
C ALA A 287 -14.33 -13.80 13.12
N TYR A 288 -14.58 -14.35 11.94
CA TYR A 288 -15.86 -14.99 11.61
C TYR A 288 -16.14 -16.20 12.50
N ALA A 289 -15.16 -17.08 12.70
CA ALA A 289 -15.32 -18.25 13.56
C ALA A 289 -15.59 -17.88 15.03
N GLU A 290 -15.01 -16.79 15.52
CA GLU A 290 -15.29 -16.25 16.85
C GLU A 290 -16.69 -15.64 16.95
N TRP A 291 -17.04 -14.77 16.00
CA TRP A 291 -18.36 -14.15 15.88
C TRP A 291 -19.48 -15.20 15.80
N ASN A 292 -19.27 -16.24 14.97
CA ASN A 292 -20.13 -17.40 14.80
C ASN A 292 -20.34 -18.17 16.12
N ARG A 293 -19.32 -18.27 16.99
CA ARG A 293 -19.45 -18.93 18.30
C ARG A 293 -20.18 -18.06 19.33
N SER A 294 -20.01 -16.74 19.29
CA SER A 294 -20.57 -15.83 20.29
C SER A 294 -22.08 -15.54 20.13
N LEU A 295 -22.60 -15.52 18.90
CA LEU A 295 -23.97 -15.10 18.61
C LEU A 295 -24.90 -16.29 18.31
N GLY A 296 -25.08 -17.20 19.25
CA GLY A 296 -25.93 -18.39 19.08
C GLY A 296 -27.25 -18.07 18.35
N GLN A 297 -27.41 -18.58 17.11
CA GLN A 297 -28.57 -18.53 16.20
C GLN A 297 -29.34 -17.21 15.96
N THR A 298 -29.18 -16.15 16.75
CA THR A 298 -29.72 -14.81 16.45
C THR A 298 -28.82 -14.13 15.42
N ARG A 299 -28.99 -14.48 14.14
CA ARG A 299 -28.18 -13.95 13.04
C ARG A 299 -29.04 -13.45 11.90
N LEU A 300 -28.88 -12.18 11.57
CA LEU A 300 -29.41 -11.62 10.34
C LEU A 300 -28.29 -11.54 9.30
N ALA A 301 -28.49 -12.28 8.21
CA ALA A 301 -27.71 -12.17 7.01
C ALA A 301 -27.99 -10.84 6.33
N LEU A 302 -26.96 -10.12 5.89
CA LEU A 302 -27.11 -9.10 4.87
C LEU A 302 -27.62 -9.76 3.60
N THR A 303 -28.89 -9.50 3.26
CA THR A 303 -29.44 -9.93 1.99
C THR A 303 -29.38 -8.77 1.02
N VAL A 304 -28.59 -8.90 -0.04
CA VAL A 304 -28.59 -7.96 -1.15
C VAL A 304 -29.60 -8.45 -2.18
N ARG A 305 -30.62 -7.64 -2.49
CA ARG A 305 -31.66 -7.97 -3.49
C ARG A 305 -31.75 -6.88 -4.55
N ASN A 306 -32.11 -7.29 -5.76
CA ASN A 306 -32.46 -6.37 -6.86
C ASN A 306 -33.97 -6.00 -6.86
N SER A 307 -34.71 -6.26 -5.77
CA SER A 307 -36.15 -6.04 -5.71
C SER A 307 -36.60 -5.28 -4.46
N SER A 308 -37.67 -4.50 -4.64
CA SER A 308 -38.21 -3.52 -3.68
C SER A 308 -39.17 -4.10 -2.63
N SER A 309 -39.39 -5.41 -2.57
CA SER A 309 -40.44 -6.00 -1.72
C SER A 309 -39.91 -6.62 -0.42
N THR A 310 -40.32 -5.97 0.69
CA THR A 310 -40.72 -6.47 2.03
C THR A 310 -40.05 -5.79 3.22
N SER A 311 -40.85 -5.67 4.29
CA SER A 311 -40.67 -4.92 5.53
C SER A 311 -39.33 -5.19 6.23
N GLY A 312 -38.52 -4.15 6.36
CA GLY A 312 -37.25 -4.13 7.08
C GLY A 312 -36.49 -2.83 6.80
N ASP A 313 -35.40 -2.59 7.52
CA ASP A 313 -34.59 -1.37 7.39
C ASP A 313 -33.69 -1.46 6.14
N ILE A 314 -34.29 -1.31 4.96
CA ILE A 314 -33.64 -1.42 3.65
C ILE A 314 -32.89 -0.13 3.34
N ARG A 315 -31.62 -0.24 2.93
CA ARG A 315 -30.84 0.87 2.36
C ARG A 315 -30.70 0.66 0.86
N VAL A 316 -30.73 1.76 0.11
CA VAL A 316 -30.68 1.72 -1.36
C VAL A 316 -29.37 2.35 -1.84
N LEU A 317 -28.59 1.58 -2.58
CA LEU A 317 -27.43 2.07 -3.33
C LEU A 317 -27.68 1.87 -4.83
N ASN A 318 -28.09 2.92 -5.54
CA ASN A 318 -28.58 2.80 -6.93
C ASN A 318 -29.73 1.77 -7.01
N ASN A 319 -29.58 0.70 -7.80
CA ASN A 319 -30.58 -0.36 -7.97
C ASN A 319 -30.47 -1.50 -6.93
N CYS A 320 -29.70 -1.28 -5.87
CA CYS A 320 -29.32 -2.29 -4.90
C CYS A 320 -30.08 -2.10 -3.59
N HIS A 321 -30.93 -3.07 -3.22
CA HIS A 321 -31.58 -3.11 -1.93
C HIS A 321 -30.73 -3.92 -0.96
N ILE A 322 -30.18 -3.24 0.05
CA ILE A 322 -29.33 -3.82 1.07
C ILE A 322 -30.18 -3.97 2.33
N GLY A 323 -30.55 -5.20 2.67
CA GLY A 323 -31.21 -5.51 3.94
C GLY A 323 -30.18 -5.64 5.04
N LEU A 324 -30.22 -4.77 6.05
CA LEU A 324 -29.24 -4.76 7.14
C LEU A 324 -29.42 -5.94 8.08
N GLY A 325 -28.31 -6.55 8.47
CA GLY A 325 -28.29 -7.48 9.59
C GLY A 325 -28.02 -6.77 10.92
N ASP A 326 -28.68 -7.22 11.98
CA ASP A 326 -28.31 -6.84 13.34
C ASP A 326 -26.88 -7.36 13.65
N ASN A 327 -26.04 -6.51 14.25
CA ASN A 327 -24.66 -6.82 14.70
C ASN A 327 -23.54 -6.83 13.66
N THR A 328 -23.74 -6.31 12.44
CA THR A 328 -22.65 -6.21 11.44
C THR A 328 -21.49 -5.31 11.89
N SER A 329 -21.78 -4.25 12.66
CA SER A 329 -20.75 -3.40 13.27
C SER A 329 -19.93 -4.09 14.37
N GLU A 330 -20.47 -5.15 14.99
CA GLU A 330 -19.74 -5.96 15.98
C GLU A 330 -18.63 -6.78 15.31
N PHE A 331 -18.88 -7.28 14.09
CA PHE A 331 -17.87 -8.02 13.33
C PHE A 331 -16.64 -7.15 13.04
N TYR A 332 -16.82 -5.88 12.67
CA TYR A 332 -15.72 -4.94 12.48
C TYR A 332 -14.83 -4.82 13.73
N LEU A 333 -15.45 -4.63 14.91
CA LEU A 333 -14.72 -4.51 16.18
C LEU A 333 -13.94 -5.79 16.52
N ARG A 334 -14.54 -6.95 16.26
CA ARG A 334 -13.89 -8.25 16.44
C ARG A 334 -12.71 -8.43 15.48
N LEU A 335 -12.87 -8.06 14.22
CA LEU A 335 -11.81 -8.13 13.23
C LEU A 335 -10.64 -7.21 13.59
N ASP A 336 -10.91 -5.96 13.95
CA ASP A 336 -9.88 -5.00 14.40
C ASP A 336 -9.15 -5.51 15.65
N SER A 337 -9.89 -6.00 16.66
CA SER A 337 -9.31 -6.61 17.85
C SER A 337 -8.43 -7.82 17.52
N ASN A 338 -8.89 -8.68 16.61
CA ASN A 338 -8.14 -9.85 16.18
C ASN A 338 -6.84 -9.45 15.45
N ILE A 339 -6.89 -8.45 14.57
CA ILE A 339 -5.70 -7.87 13.92
C ILE A 339 -4.72 -7.37 14.98
N LYS A 340 -5.18 -6.52 15.91
CA LYS A 340 -4.32 -5.94 16.96
C LYS A 340 -3.65 -7.01 17.83
N ARG A 341 -4.39 -8.07 18.18
CA ARG A 341 -3.88 -9.17 18.99
C ARG A 341 -2.86 -10.04 18.25
N ARG A 342 -3.12 -10.37 16.97
CA ARG A 342 -2.32 -11.33 16.22
C ARG A 342 -1.18 -10.70 15.45
N VAL A 343 -1.41 -9.55 14.84
CA VAL A 343 -0.38 -8.82 14.09
C VAL A 343 0.43 -7.91 15.02
N GLY A 344 -0.24 -7.33 16.01
CA GLY A 344 0.36 -6.35 16.91
C GLY A 344 0.20 -4.92 16.45
N VAL A 345 0.52 -4.01 17.36
CA VAL A 345 0.51 -2.56 17.13
C VAL A 345 1.87 -2.01 17.56
N VAL A 346 2.43 -1.13 16.75
CA VAL A 346 3.66 -0.40 17.04
C VAL A 346 3.38 1.10 17.07
N THR A 347 4.09 1.83 17.92
CA THR A 347 3.97 3.30 17.98
C THR A 347 5.07 3.93 17.14
N VAL A 348 4.71 4.66 16.10
CA VAL A 348 5.64 5.38 15.22
C VAL A 348 5.19 6.82 15.09
N GLY A 349 6.06 7.77 15.40
CA GLY A 349 5.73 9.20 15.32
C GLY A 349 4.57 9.65 16.21
N GLY A 350 4.29 8.93 17.31
CA GLY A 350 3.16 9.19 18.20
C GLY A 350 1.84 8.51 17.79
N SER A 351 1.79 7.89 16.62
CA SER A 351 0.62 7.15 16.11
C SER A 351 0.76 5.65 16.35
N SER A 352 -0.30 5.01 16.83
CA SER A 352 -0.40 3.55 16.95
C SER A 352 -0.86 2.94 15.64
N VAL A 353 -0.01 2.13 15.01
CA VAL A 353 -0.26 1.54 13.68
C VAL A 353 -0.08 0.02 13.73
N TYR A 354 -0.79 -0.73 12.89
CA TYR A 354 -0.59 -2.18 12.81
C TYR A 354 0.87 -2.51 12.44
N ASN A 355 1.40 -3.55 13.05
CA ASN A 355 2.76 -3.99 12.79
C ASN A 355 2.85 -4.69 11.42
N PHE A 356 3.91 -4.43 10.67
CA PHE A 356 4.17 -5.09 9.39
C PHE A 356 5.66 -5.38 9.28
N SER A 357 6.01 -6.48 8.62
CA SER A 357 7.39 -6.74 8.25
C SER A 357 7.73 -6.09 6.91
N PHE A 358 9.02 -5.91 6.69
CA PHE A 358 9.57 -5.42 5.44
C PHE A 358 10.75 -6.27 5.05
N CYS A 359 10.91 -6.47 3.75
CA CYS A 359 11.98 -7.23 3.14
C CYS A 359 12.87 -6.31 2.32
N VAL A 360 14.16 -6.61 2.32
CA VAL A 360 15.13 -5.94 1.48
C VAL A 360 15.74 -6.96 0.56
N ASN A 361 15.48 -6.80 -0.74
CA ASN A 361 15.93 -7.74 -1.76
C ASN A 361 17.03 -7.09 -2.57
N HIS A 362 18.25 -7.61 -2.44
CA HIS A 362 19.32 -7.28 -3.37
C HIS A 362 19.04 -7.98 -4.71
N MET A 363 18.97 -7.21 -5.78
CA MET A 363 18.57 -7.68 -7.09
C MET A 363 19.82 -7.96 -7.93
N TYR A 364 20.15 -9.24 -8.10
CA TYR A 364 21.25 -9.68 -8.95
C TYR A 364 20.74 -10.17 -10.31
N THR A 365 21.51 -9.91 -11.36
CA THR A 365 21.37 -10.65 -12.62
C THR A 365 21.93 -12.05 -12.37
N ASP A 366 21.18 -13.12 -12.63
CA ASP A 366 21.56 -14.54 -12.37
C ASP A 366 22.86 -15.00 -13.12
N THR A 367 23.58 -14.10 -13.78
CA THR A 367 24.93 -14.29 -14.30
C THR A 367 25.97 -13.76 -13.33
N ALA A 368 26.69 -14.66 -12.65
CA ALA A 368 28.01 -14.34 -12.13
C ALA A 368 28.86 -13.74 -13.28
N PRO A 369 29.68 -12.71 -13.05
CA PRO A 369 30.58 -12.22 -14.08
C PRO A 369 31.44 -13.40 -14.55
N LYS A 370 31.40 -13.72 -15.85
CA LYS A 370 32.39 -14.59 -16.46
C LYS A 370 33.72 -13.88 -16.36
N VAL A 371 34.46 -14.18 -15.28
CA VAL A 371 35.89 -13.86 -15.20
C VAL A 371 36.57 -14.82 -16.18
N SER A 372 36.72 -14.39 -17.44
CA SER A 372 37.75 -14.95 -18.30
C SER A 372 39.06 -14.29 -17.87
N CYS A 373 39.85 -15.01 -17.07
CA CYS A 373 41.27 -14.70 -16.98
C CYS A 373 41.88 -14.96 -18.36
N SER A 374 42.43 -13.90 -18.97
CA SER A 374 43.47 -14.00 -19.98
C SER A 374 44.70 -13.31 -19.43
#